data_AF-Q8G607-F1
#
_entry.id   AF-Q8G607-F1
#
_cell.length_a   1.000
_cell.length_b   1.000
_cell.length_c   1.000
_cell.angle_alpha   90.00
_cell.angle_beta   90.00
_cell.angle_gamma   90.00
#
_symmetry.space_group_name_H-M   'P 1'
#
loop_
_entity.id
_entity.type
_entity.pdbx_description
1 polymer ?
#
loop_
_entity_poly.entity_id
_entity_poly.type
_entity_poly.pdbx_seq_one_letter_code
_entity_poly.pdbx_strand_id
1 'polypeptide(L)'
;MPSYVRPGIRKCAKNRALSRARRRLAVTAREVGSILAIGIPSAITNLTQSVGIVMINLFLLPYGTDAVAAMGIALKVIMIAVLVFVGFAFGAQPLIGYNYGARNMPRLRGILRFSYLFLSLFALVMTVVLSLSDRLLMGFFIEDATIITLGAGMLRVQLLSLVCVAVVMVTTCTFQSAGKAVGAFVLSISRQGVMLAITLFVGSRLAGYQGVIAAQAIADLLTAIVAVILFVVMLPELRSRKAR
;
A
#
# COMPACT_ATOMS: atom_id res chain seq x y z
N MET A 1 -45.69 48.09 -37.06
CA MET A 1 -45.00 46.99 -37.77
C MET A 1 -43.82 46.53 -36.91
N PRO A 2 -43.60 45.22 -36.79
CA PRO A 2 -43.16 44.53 -35.56
C PRO A 2 -41.61 44.37 -35.55
N SER A 3 -40.87 43.94 -34.53
CA SER A 3 -41.12 43.02 -33.41
C SER A 3 -40.02 43.19 -32.34
N TYR A 4 -40.44 43.23 -31.08
CA TYR A 4 -39.66 43.17 -29.85
C TYR A 4 -38.94 41.81 -29.69
N VAL A 5 -37.60 41.76 -29.62
CA VAL A 5 -36.86 40.57 -29.15
C VAL A 5 -36.56 40.73 -27.67
N ARG A 6 -37.31 40.01 -26.82
CA ARG A 6 -37.23 40.06 -25.36
C ARG A 6 -35.87 39.57 -24.82
N PRO A 7 -35.16 40.34 -23.97
CA PRO A 7 -33.92 39.91 -23.30
C PRO A 7 -34.11 38.92 -22.13
N GLY A 8 -35.28 38.29 -22.01
CA GLY A 8 -35.68 37.46 -20.86
C GLY A 8 -35.29 35.97 -20.91
N ILE A 9 -34.89 35.42 -22.07
CA ILE A 9 -34.72 33.97 -22.22
C ILE A 9 -33.33 33.47 -21.76
N ARG A 10 -32.30 34.32 -21.76
CA ARG A 10 -30.94 33.92 -21.32
C ARG A 10 -30.79 33.73 -19.80
N LYS A 11 -31.57 34.42 -18.97
CA LYS A 11 -31.46 34.32 -17.49
C LYS A 11 -32.06 33.04 -16.91
N CYS A 12 -33.15 32.50 -17.50
CA CYS A 12 -33.78 31.26 -17.04
C CYS A 12 -32.96 30.00 -17.34
N ALA A 13 -32.24 29.95 -18.47
CA ALA A 13 -31.38 28.81 -18.81
C ALA A 13 -30.18 28.68 -17.86
N LYS A 14 -29.57 29.82 -17.49
CA LYS A 14 -28.39 29.87 -16.59
C LYS A 14 -28.75 29.42 -15.17
N ASN A 15 -29.92 29.79 -14.66
CA ASN A 15 -30.37 29.42 -13.32
C ASN A 15 -30.78 27.93 -13.19
N ARG A 16 -31.34 27.33 -14.25
CA ARG A 16 -31.60 25.88 -14.29
C ARG A 16 -30.33 25.04 -14.45
N ALA A 17 -29.33 25.54 -15.17
CA ALA A 17 -28.02 24.89 -15.27
C ALA A 17 -27.29 24.89 -13.91
N LEU A 18 -27.32 26.01 -13.19
CA LEU A 18 -26.75 26.14 -11.84
C LEU A 18 -27.51 25.33 -10.79
N SER A 19 -28.85 25.27 -10.83
CA SER A 19 -29.62 24.44 -9.89
C SER A 19 -29.52 22.94 -10.18
N ARG A 20 -29.41 22.53 -11.45
CA ARG A 20 -29.08 21.14 -11.84
C ARG A 20 -27.64 20.77 -11.49
N ALA A 21 -26.68 21.68 -11.61
CA ALA A 21 -25.31 21.48 -11.14
C ALA A 21 -25.28 21.30 -9.62
N ARG A 22 -26.02 22.14 -8.86
CA ARG A 22 -26.15 22.03 -7.39
C ARG A 22 -26.85 20.72 -6.96
N ARG A 23 -27.79 20.20 -7.75
CA ARG A 23 -28.41 18.86 -7.52
C ARG A 23 -27.50 17.69 -7.91
N ARG A 24 -26.58 17.87 -8.86
CA ARG A 24 -25.52 16.88 -9.20
C ARG A 24 -24.34 16.90 -8.21
N LEU A 25 -24.20 17.99 -7.44
CA LEU A 25 -23.24 18.16 -6.35
C LEU A 25 -23.80 17.73 -4.98
N ALA A 26 -25.09 17.39 -4.90
CA ALA A 26 -25.68 16.91 -3.66
C ALA A 26 -25.18 15.48 -3.41
N VAL A 27 -24.07 15.38 -2.68
CA VAL A 27 -23.49 14.10 -2.27
C VAL A 27 -24.54 13.31 -1.51
N THR A 28 -24.97 12.21 -2.08
CA THR A 28 -26.00 11.36 -1.49
C THR A 28 -25.37 10.59 -0.34
N ALA A 29 -26.11 10.31 0.74
CA ALA A 29 -25.60 9.50 1.86
C ALA A 29 -25.02 8.14 1.41
N ARG A 30 -25.51 7.61 0.28
CA ARG A 30 -24.99 6.40 -0.38
C ARG A 30 -23.58 6.56 -0.96
N GLU A 31 -23.25 7.74 -1.48
CA GLU A 31 -21.91 8.06 -2.00
C GLU A 31 -20.93 8.24 -0.85
N VAL A 32 -21.35 8.90 0.23
CA VAL A 32 -20.57 8.99 1.48
C VAL A 32 -20.26 7.59 2.03
N GLY A 33 -21.24 6.68 2.08
CA GLY A 33 -21.02 5.30 2.51
C GLY A 33 -20.02 4.54 1.64
N SER A 34 -20.02 4.80 0.33
CA SER A 34 -19.08 4.19 -0.62
C SER A 34 -17.66 4.74 -0.46
N ILE A 35 -17.52 6.04 -0.20
CA ILE A 35 -16.24 6.69 0.12
C ILE A 35 -15.69 6.15 1.43
N LEU A 36 -16.52 6.06 2.48
CA LEU A 36 -16.14 5.51 3.77
C LEU A 36 -15.73 4.04 3.66
N ALA A 37 -16.40 3.24 2.82
CA ALA A 37 -16.04 1.85 2.60
C ALA A 37 -14.60 1.69 2.07
N ILE A 38 -14.07 2.65 1.29
CA ILE A 38 -12.68 2.62 0.78
C ILE A 38 -11.72 3.35 1.74
N GLY A 39 -12.18 4.45 2.34
CA GLY A 39 -11.41 5.27 3.26
C GLY A 39 -11.09 4.57 4.59
N ILE A 40 -12.03 3.83 5.17
CA ILE A 40 -11.84 3.11 6.44
C ILE A 40 -10.70 2.08 6.34
N PRO A 41 -10.66 1.17 5.34
CA PRO A 41 -9.52 0.26 5.16
C PRO A 41 -8.19 1.01 5.00
N SER A 42 -8.17 2.14 4.30
CA SER A 42 -6.97 2.95 4.08
C SER A 42 -6.47 3.59 5.39
N ALA A 43 -7.39 4.13 6.20
CA ALA A 43 -7.08 4.67 7.51
C ALA A 43 -6.53 3.59 8.44
N ILE A 44 -7.15 2.41 8.44
CA ILE A 44 -6.71 1.27 9.25
C ILE A 44 -5.33 0.79 8.81
N THR A 45 -5.04 0.77 7.51
CA THR A 45 -3.70 0.45 7.00
C THR A 45 -2.64 1.36 7.61
N ASN A 46 -2.90 2.67 7.67
CA ASN A 46 -1.96 3.63 8.25
C ASN A 46 -1.87 3.52 9.77
N LEU A 47 -2.99 3.29 10.47
CA LEU A 47 -2.99 3.08 11.92
C LEU A 47 -2.21 1.83 12.30
N THR A 48 -2.49 0.70 11.63
CA THR A 48 -1.79 -0.56 11.85
C THR A 48 -0.30 -0.43 11.51
N GLN A 49 0.06 0.40 10.51
CA GLN A 49 1.46 0.70 10.22
C GLN A 49 2.17 1.40 11.37
N SER A 50 1.56 2.46 11.90
CA SER A 50 2.12 3.19 13.06
C SER A 50 2.26 2.28 14.27
N VAL A 51 1.24 1.45 14.55
CA VAL A 51 1.28 0.48 15.64
C VAL A 51 2.40 -0.56 15.42
N GLY A 52 2.55 -1.08 14.21
CA GLY A 52 3.58 -2.06 13.87
C GLY A 52 5.00 -1.54 14.13
N ILE A 53 5.28 -0.29 13.76
CA ILE A 53 6.57 0.36 14.04
C ILE A 53 6.80 0.48 15.55
N VAL A 54 5.78 0.89 16.32
CA VAL A 54 5.87 0.98 17.78
C VAL A 54 6.13 -0.39 18.41
N MET A 55 5.45 -1.44 17.94
CA MET A 55 5.68 -2.80 18.44
C MET A 55 7.12 -3.24 18.20
N ILE A 56 7.65 -3.08 16.99
CA ILE A 56 9.05 -3.41 16.67
C ILE A 56 10.00 -2.68 17.61
N ASN A 57 9.84 -1.36 17.78
CA ASN A 57 10.69 -0.59 18.68
C ASN A 57 10.60 -1.08 20.13
N LEU A 58 9.40 -1.45 20.60
CA LEU A 58 9.18 -1.98 21.95
C LEU A 58 9.88 -3.33 22.17
N PHE A 59 9.88 -4.20 21.16
CA PHE A 59 10.61 -5.46 21.20
C PHE A 59 12.13 -5.28 21.04
N LEU A 60 12.59 -4.15 20.47
CA LEU A 60 14.02 -3.83 20.38
C LEU A 60 14.58 -3.17 21.65
N LEU A 61 13.74 -2.52 22.47
CA LEU A 61 14.16 -1.81 23.68
C LEU A 61 15.07 -2.64 24.63
N PRO A 62 14.79 -3.93 24.90
CA PRO A 62 15.65 -4.76 25.75
C PRO A 62 17.07 -4.99 25.20
N TYR A 63 17.28 -4.77 23.90
CA TYR A 63 18.56 -4.97 23.22
C TYR A 63 19.40 -3.69 23.13
N GLY A 64 18.94 -2.61 23.77
CA GLY A 64 19.65 -1.34 23.86
C GLY A 64 19.08 -0.24 22.97
N THR A 65 19.35 1.00 23.35
CA THR A 65 18.92 2.20 22.62
C THR A 65 19.52 2.27 21.21
N ASP A 66 20.73 1.74 21.05
CA ASP A 66 21.46 1.74 19.77
C ASP A 66 20.76 0.86 18.73
N ALA A 67 20.19 -0.27 19.15
CA ALA A 67 19.41 -1.15 18.28
C ALA A 67 18.13 -0.46 17.79
N VAL A 68 17.42 0.23 18.70
CA VAL A 68 16.21 1.01 18.34
C VAL A 68 16.56 2.14 17.39
N ALA A 69 17.67 2.85 17.63
CA ALA A 69 18.15 3.91 16.75
C ALA A 69 18.52 3.38 15.36
N ALA A 70 19.28 2.28 15.30
CA ALA A 70 19.66 1.60 14.06
C ALA A 70 18.43 1.17 13.24
N MET A 71 17.43 0.56 13.89
CA MET A 71 16.19 0.15 13.24
C MET A 71 15.39 1.35 12.73
N GLY A 72 15.33 2.43 13.51
CA GLY A 72 14.69 3.67 13.11
C GLY A 72 15.29 4.23 11.81
N ILE A 73 16.62 4.29 11.72
CA ILE A 73 17.33 4.73 10.50
C ILE A 73 17.05 3.77 9.34
N ALA A 74 17.16 2.46 9.56
CA ALA A 74 16.88 1.46 8.52
C ALA A 74 15.45 1.58 7.97
N LEU A 75 14.45 1.81 8.83
CA LEU A 75 13.07 2.05 8.44
C LEU A 75 12.89 3.35 7.63
N LYS A 76 13.69 4.39 7.89
CA LYS A 76 13.66 5.63 7.08
C LYS A 76 14.22 5.38 5.69
N VAL A 77 15.33 4.66 5.59
CA VAL A 77 15.94 4.29 4.30
C VAL A 77 14.98 3.44 3.47
N ILE A 78 14.37 2.40 4.06
CA ILE A 78 13.43 1.55 3.32
C ILE A 78 12.14 2.30 2.95
N MET A 79 11.70 3.25 3.76
CA MET A 79 10.54 4.09 3.45
C MET A 79 10.72 4.87 2.15
N ILE A 80 11.93 5.35 1.84
CA ILE A 80 12.22 6.03 0.57
C ILE A 80 11.95 5.08 -0.61
N ALA A 81 12.42 3.82 -0.52
CA ALA A 81 12.17 2.82 -1.55
C ALA A 81 10.67 2.48 -1.67
N VAL A 82 9.98 2.29 -0.54
CA VAL A 82 8.54 1.99 -0.50
C VAL A 82 7.71 3.15 -1.06
N LEU A 83 8.11 4.42 -0.87
CA LEU A 83 7.41 5.58 -1.43
C LEU A 83 7.36 5.56 -2.96
N VAL A 84 8.39 5.02 -3.63
CA VAL A 84 8.36 4.83 -5.09
C VAL A 84 7.27 3.83 -5.48
N PHE A 85 7.11 2.75 -4.71
CA PHE A 85 6.04 1.78 -4.94
C PHE A 85 4.67 2.40 -4.66
N VAL A 86 4.55 3.22 -3.62
CA VAL A 86 3.33 3.96 -3.29
C VAL A 86 2.93 4.87 -4.44
N GLY A 87 3.88 5.64 -4.98
CA GLY A 87 3.64 6.53 -6.13
C GLY A 87 3.13 5.77 -7.34
N PHE A 88 3.75 4.64 -7.68
CA PHE A 88 3.30 3.79 -8.79
C PHE A 88 1.91 3.19 -8.53
N ALA A 89 1.68 2.63 -7.33
CA ALA A 89 0.43 1.97 -6.99
C ALA A 89 -0.76 2.93 -6.99
N PHE A 90 -0.59 4.14 -6.45
CA PHE A 90 -1.61 5.18 -6.47
C PHE A 90 -1.82 5.76 -7.88
N GLY A 91 -0.77 5.83 -8.71
CA GLY A 91 -0.89 6.18 -10.12
C GLY A 91 -1.67 5.13 -10.93
N ALA A 92 -1.52 3.85 -10.60
CA ALA A 92 -2.26 2.75 -11.22
C ALA A 92 -3.71 2.64 -10.70
N GLN A 93 -3.99 3.11 -9.49
CA GLN A 93 -5.30 3.02 -8.82
C GLN A 93 -6.49 3.54 -9.68
N PRO A 94 -6.46 4.74 -10.30
CA PRO A 94 -7.56 5.21 -11.15
C PRO A 94 -7.71 4.38 -12.44
N LEU A 95 -6.61 3.89 -13.02
CA LEU A 95 -6.64 3.01 -14.18
C LEU A 95 -7.34 1.68 -13.84
N ILE A 96 -7.00 1.10 -12.68
CA ILE A 96 -7.62 -0.13 -12.17
C ILE A 96 -9.11 0.11 -11.91
N GLY A 97 -9.46 1.19 -11.18
CA GLY A 97 -10.84 1.53 -10.84
C GLY A 97 -11.72 1.76 -12.08
N TYR A 98 -11.20 2.49 -13.08
CA TYR A 98 -11.92 2.73 -14.33
C TYR A 98 -12.17 1.44 -15.12
N ASN A 99 -11.13 0.62 -15.34
CA ASN A 99 -11.27 -0.61 -16.12
C ASN A 99 -12.13 -1.65 -15.41
N TYR A 100 -12.05 -1.71 -14.07
CA TYR A 100 -12.91 -2.56 -13.26
C TYR A 100 -14.37 -2.11 -13.35
N GLY A 101 -14.66 -0.82 -13.18
CA GLY A 101 -16.01 -0.25 -13.31
C GLY A 101 -16.60 -0.37 -14.72
N ALA A 102 -15.78 -0.20 -15.76
CA ALA A 102 -16.16 -0.39 -17.15
C ALA A 102 -16.28 -1.87 -17.58
N ARG A 103 -16.04 -2.82 -16.66
CA ARG A 103 -16.00 -4.28 -16.90
C ARG A 103 -15.00 -4.71 -17.98
N ASN A 104 -13.98 -3.90 -18.27
CA ASN A 104 -12.92 -4.23 -19.22
C ASN A 104 -11.84 -5.11 -18.56
N MET A 105 -12.22 -6.36 -18.29
CA MET A 105 -11.35 -7.35 -17.64
C MET A 105 -10.05 -7.66 -18.42
N PRO A 106 -10.03 -7.74 -19.77
CA PRO A 106 -8.80 -7.97 -20.52
C PRO A 106 -7.75 -6.87 -20.29
N ARG A 107 -8.17 -5.59 -20.38
CA ARG A 107 -7.27 -4.46 -20.14
C ARG A 107 -6.84 -4.38 -18.69
N LEU A 108 -7.75 -4.65 -17.75
CA LEU A 108 -7.43 -4.72 -16.32
C LEU A 108 -6.34 -5.77 -16.01
N ARG A 109 -6.43 -6.97 -16.58
CA ARG A 109 -5.40 -8.01 -16.42
C ARG A 109 -4.04 -7.56 -16.98
N GLY A 110 -4.04 -6.87 -18.12
CA GLY A 110 -2.82 -6.32 -18.70
C GLY A 110 -2.16 -5.32 -17.76
N ILE A 111 -2.94 -4.38 -17.20
CA ILE A 111 -2.47 -3.40 -16.22
C ILE A 111 -1.91 -4.09 -14.98
N LEU A 112 -2.65 -5.04 -14.39
CA LEU A 112 -2.21 -5.74 -13.18
C LEU A 112 -0.93 -6.55 -13.43
N ARG A 113 -0.85 -7.31 -14.54
CA ARG A 113 0.36 -8.06 -14.90
C ARG A 113 1.56 -7.15 -15.06
N PHE A 114 1.39 -6.02 -15.76
CA PHE A 114 2.44 -5.02 -15.90
C PHE A 114 2.85 -4.45 -14.55
N SER A 115 1.88 -4.07 -13.70
CA SER A 115 2.13 -3.55 -12.35
C SER A 115 2.91 -4.53 -11.49
N TYR A 116 2.49 -5.81 -11.42
CA TYR A 116 3.20 -6.83 -10.65
C TYR A 116 4.60 -7.10 -11.19
N LEU A 117 4.75 -7.24 -12.51
CA LEU A 117 6.07 -7.51 -13.12
C LEU A 117 7.02 -6.34 -12.91
N PHE A 118 6.56 -5.12 -13.19
CA PHE A 118 7.34 -3.90 -13.07
C PHE A 118 7.76 -3.65 -11.62
N LEU A 119 6.81 -3.71 -10.67
CA LEU A 119 7.13 -3.48 -9.26
C LEU A 119 7.99 -4.58 -8.66
N SER A 120 7.80 -5.84 -9.02
CA SER A 120 8.67 -6.94 -8.54
C SER A 120 10.08 -6.82 -9.09
N LEU A 121 10.25 -6.48 -10.38
CA LEU A 121 11.56 -6.27 -10.98
C LEU A 121 12.25 -5.04 -10.37
N PHE A 122 11.49 -3.95 -10.21
CA PHE A 122 12.00 -2.72 -9.60
C PHE A 122 12.35 -2.94 -8.13
N ALA A 123 11.55 -3.69 -7.38
CA ALA A 123 11.88 -4.09 -6.02
C ALA A 123 13.16 -4.93 -5.96
N LEU A 124 13.36 -5.87 -6.88
CA LEU A 124 14.58 -6.68 -6.93
C LEU A 124 15.82 -5.84 -7.23
N VAL A 125 15.74 -4.92 -8.20
CA VAL A 125 16.82 -3.97 -8.51
C VAL A 125 17.14 -3.10 -7.29
N MET A 126 16.10 -2.56 -6.64
CA MET A 126 16.27 -1.74 -5.42
C MET A 126 16.89 -2.57 -4.30
N THR A 127 16.43 -3.80 -4.05
CA THR A 127 17.03 -4.69 -3.05
C THR A 127 18.51 -4.89 -3.30
N VAL A 128 18.96 -5.14 -4.53
CA VAL A 128 20.38 -5.30 -4.85
C VAL A 128 21.16 -4.00 -4.63
N VAL A 129 20.70 -2.88 -5.20
CA VAL A 129 21.40 -1.59 -5.12
C VAL A 129 21.50 -1.08 -3.68
N LEU A 130 20.41 -1.16 -2.92
CA LEU A 130 20.38 -0.74 -1.52
C LEU A 130 21.15 -1.70 -0.61
N SER A 131 21.18 -3.00 -0.90
CA SER A 131 21.96 -3.97 -0.09
C SER A 131 23.47 -3.81 -0.28
N LEU A 132 23.91 -3.42 -1.48
CA LEU A 132 25.32 -3.12 -1.77
C LEU A 132 25.78 -1.79 -1.15
N SER A 133 24.85 -0.84 -1.01
CA SER A 133 25.11 0.50 -0.49
C SER A 133 24.66 0.70 0.96
N ASP A 134 24.33 -0.38 1.66
CA ASP A 134 23.68 -0.37 2.98
C ASP A 134 24.48 0.42 4.03
N ARG A 135 25.80 0.21 4.11
CA ARG A 135 26.68 0.92 5.02
C ARG A 135 26.81 2.40 4.68
N LEU A 136 26.86 2.73 3.39
CA LEU A 136 26.92 4.13 2.93
C LEU A 136 25.62 4.85 3.27
N LEU A 137 24.47 4.22 3.03
CA LEU A 137 23.16 4.76 3.35
C LEU A 137 23.00 5.00 4.85
N MET A 138 23.46 4.07 5.70
CA MET A 138 23.48 4.27 7.15
C MET A 138 24.42 5.40 7.57
N GLY A 139 25.59 5.50 6.95
CA GLY A 139 26.60 6.54 7.22
C GLY A 139 26.14 7.97 6.89
N PHE A 140 25.10 8.14 6.07
CA PHE A 140 24.47 9.46 5.85
C PHE A 140 23.66 9.95 7.06
N PHE A 141 23.20 9.06 7.93
CA PHE A 141 22.36 9.42 9.08
C PHE A 141 23.12 9.45 10.40
N ILE A 142 24.18 8.66 10.53
CA ILE A 142 24.94 8.56 11.77
C ILE A 142 26.41 8.21 11.50
N GLU A 143 27.30 8.71 12.36
CA GLU A 143 28.74 8.48 12.25
C GLU A 143 29.23 7.31 13.13
N ASP A 144 28.37 6.75 13.97
CA ASP A 144 28.73 5.63 14.85
C ASP A 144 28.82 4.30 14.09
N ALA A 145 30.02 3.74 14.02
CA ALA A 145 30.31 2.49 13.32
C ALA A 145 29.52 1.28 13.85
N THR A 146 29.21 1.24 15.15
CA THR A 146 28.42 0.17 15.76
C THR A 146 26.98 0.24 15.28
N ILE A 147 26.38 1.43 15.28
CA ILE A 147 25.01 1.64 14.81
C ILE A 147 24.89 1.38 13.30
N ILE A 148 25.90 1.78 12.52
CA ILE A 148 25.97 1.51 11.08
C ILE A 148 25.97 0.01 10.81
N THR A 149 26.80 -0.77 11.52
CA THR A 149 26.88 -2.23 11.30
C THR A 149 25.61 -2.96 11.71
N LEU A 150 24.99 -2.57 12.84
CA LEU A 150 23.70 -3.12 13.26
C LEU A 150 22.59 -2.79 12.26
N GLY A 151 22.48 -1.52 11.86
CA GLY A 151 21.43 -1.07 10.93
C GLY A 151 21.59 -1.62 9.53
N ALA A 152 22.83 -1.80 9.04
CA ALA A 152 23.11 -2.46 7.77
C ALA A 152 22.56 -3.91 7.76
N GLY A 153 22.78 -4.66 8.84
CA GLY A 153 22.22 -6.01 9.00
C GLY A 153 20.69 -6.02 8.97
N MET A 154 20.06 -5.11 9.73
CA MET A 154 18.60 -4.96 9.74
C MET A 154 18.04 -4.56 8.37
N LEU A 155 18.71 -3.63 7.69
CA LEU A 155 18.31 -3.12 6.39
C LEU A 155 18.34 -4.24 5.34
N ARG A 156 19.37 -5.07 5.31
CA ARG A 156 19.44 -6.23 4.38
C ARG A 156 18.26 -7.18 4.56
N VAL A 157 17.92 -7.52 5.81
CA VAL A 157 16.80 -8.44 6.08
C VAL A 157 15.48 -7.84 5.62
N GLN A 158 15.26 -6.54 5.85
CA GLN A 158 14.04 -5.87 5.38
C GLN A 158 14.00 -5.70 3.85
N LEU A 159 15.15 -5.45 3.20
CA LEU A 159 15.22 -5.34 1.74
C LEU A 159 14.88 -6.65 1.05
N LEU A 160 15.10 -7.82 1.68
CA LEU A 160 14.68 -9.11 1.12
C LEU A 160 13.15 -9.24 1.05
N SER A 161 12.39 -8.63 1.96
CA SER A 161 10.93 -8.66 1.92
C SER A 161 10.31 -7.61 0.99
N LEU A 162 11.11 -6.76 0.37
CA LEU A 162 10.66 -5.64 -0.47
C LEU A 162 9.80 -6.10 -1.66
N VAL A 163 10.11 -7.26 -2.24
CA VAL A 163 9.31 -7.88 -3.30
C VAL A 163 7.93 -8.32 -2.78
N CYS A 164 7.86 -8.87 -1.57
CA CYS A 164 6.60 -9.24 -0.93
C CYS A 164 5.74 -7.99 -0.66
N VAL A 165 6.36 -6.91 -0.17
CA VAL A 165 5.69 -5.62 0.05
C VAL A 165 5.10 -5.10 -1.26
N ALA A 166 5.83 -5.16 -2.37
CA ALA A 166 5.35 -4.75 -3.69
C ALA A 166 4.09 -5.53 -4.13
N VAL A 167 4.10 -6.86 -3.97
CA VAL A 167 2.95 -7.72 -4.31
C VAL A 167 1.74 -7.40 -3.43
N VAL A 168 1.94 -7.31 -2.11
CA VAL A 168 0.84 -6.97 -1.18
C VAL A 168 0.28 -5.59 -1.51
N MET A 169 1.13 -4.62 -1.82
CA MET A 169 0.72 -3.26 -2.13
C MET A 169 -0.15 -3.18 -3.39
N VAL A 170 0.26 -3.80 -4.50
CA VAL A 170 -0.55 -3.84 -5.73
C VAL A 170 -1.89 -4.53 -5.47
N THR A 171 -1.89 -5.61 -4.72
CA THR A 171 -3.11 -6.37 -4.40
C THR A 171 -4.08 -5.53 -3.57
N THR A 172 -3.58 -4.86 -2.54
CA THR A 172 -4.36 -3.96 -1.68
C THR A 172 -4.93 -2.79 -2.48
N CYS A 173 -4.13 -2.12 -3.32
CA CYS A 173 -4.61 -1.06 -4.20
C CYS A 173 -5.65 -1.57 -5.20
N THR A 174 -5.51 -2.81 -5.68
CA THR A 174 -6.49 -3.44 -6.58
C THR A 174 -7.83 -3.63 -5.88
N PHE A 175 -7.84 -4.15 -4.66
CA PHE A 175 -9.07 -4.32 -3.89
C PHE A 175 -9.73 -3.00 -3.52
N GLN A 176 -8.95 -1.99 -3.14
CA GLN A 176 -9.46 -0.63 -2.89
C GLN A 176 -10.09 -0.03 -4.15
N SER A 177 -9.43 -0.16 -5.30
CA SER A 177 -9.93 0.32 -6.60
C SER A 177 -11.17 -0.41 -7.08
N ALA A 178 -11.26 -1.71 -6.81
CA ALA A 178 -12.38 -2.56 -7.18
C ALA A 178 -13.60 -2.40 -6.25
N GLY A 179 -13.50 -1.56 -5.20
CA GLY A 179 -14.54 -1.42 -4.17
C GLY A 179 -14.66 -2.64 -3.25
N LYS A 180 -13.70 -3.57 -3.28
CA LYS A 180 -13.65 -4.77 -2.43
C LYS A 180 -12.96 -4.46 -1.11
N ALA A 181 -13.58 -3.57 -0.33
CA ALA A 181 -13.07 -3.03 0.94
C ALA A 181 -12.58 -4.10 1.92
N VAL A 182 -13.32 -5.21 2.04
CA VAL A 182 -13.00 -6.32 2.96
C VAL A 182 -11.65 -6.95 2.61
N GLY A 183 -11.35 -7.17 1.32
CA GLY A 183 -10.08 -7.76 0.90
C GLY A 183 -8.88 -6.87 1.22
N ALA A 184 -9.03 -5.55 0.99
CA ALA A 184 -8.01 -4.58 1.35
C ALA A 184 -7.81 -4.51 2.88
N PHE A 185 -8.90 -4.50 3.64
CA PHE A 185 -8.87 -4.46 5.10
C PHE A 185 -8.18 -5.69 5.69
N VAL A 186 -8.53 -6.89 5.23
CA VAL A 186 -7.89 -8.13 5.67
C VAL A 186 -6.38 -8.08 5.40
N LEU A 187 -5.95 -7.69 4.20
CA LEU A 187 -4.51 -7.59 3.89
C LEU A 187 -3.77 -6.59 4.77
N SER A 188 -4.36 -5.43 5.01
CA SER A 188 -3.75 -4.39 5.82
C SER A 188 -3.59 -4.82 7.28
N ILE A 189 -4.61 -5.44 7.87
CA ILE A 189 -4.57 -5.96 9.24
C ILE A 189 -3.65 -7.18 9.32
N SER A 190 -3.65 -8.06 8.33
CA SER A 190 -2.76 -9.22 8.31
C SER A 190 -1.30 -8.77 8.33
N ARG A 191 -0.89 -7.83 7.47
CA ARG A 191 0.52 -7.44 7.33
C ARG A 191 1.12 -6.86 8.58
N GLN A 192 0.51 -5.80 9.12
CA GLN A 192 1.12 -5.00 10.19
C GLN A 192 0.45 -5.20 11.54
N GLY A 193 -0.65 -5.95 11.60
CA GLY A 193 -1.37 -6.27 12.82
C GLY A 193 -1.09 -7.71 13.24
N VAL A 194 -1.88 -8.64 12.69
CA VAL A 194 -1.92 -10.02 13.18
C VAL A 194 -0.64 -10.79 12.85
N MET A 195 -0.19 -10.80 11.60
CA MET A 195 1.00 -11.58 11.23
C MET A 195 2.25 -11.01 11.88
N LEU A 196 2.40 -9.69 11.89
CA LEU A 196 3.53 -9.03 12.56
C LEU A 196 3.55 -9.34 14.07
N ALA A 197 2.41 -9.26 14.77
CA ALA A 197 2.35 -9.58 16.18
C ALA A 197 2.72 -11.04 16.46
N ILE A 198 2.22 -11.98 15.64
CA ILE A 198 2.55 -13.40 15.77
C ILE A 198 4.04 -13.65 15.51
N THR A 199 4.59 -13.13 14.41
CA THR A 199 6.00 -13.34 14.06
C THR A 199 6.94 -12.64 15.03
N LEU A 200 6.57 -11.49 15.60
CA LEU A 200 7.34 -10.82 16.66
C LEU A 200 7.37 -11.67 17.93
N PHE A 201 6.22 -12.16 18.37
CA PHE A 201 6.14 -12.94 19.61
C PHE A 201 6.87 -14.28 19.51
N VAL A 202 6.68 -14.98 18.38
CA VAL A 202 7.35 -16.26 18.11
C VAL A 202 8.84 -16.05 17.84
N GLY A 203 9.19 -15.07 17.01
CA GLY A 203 10.56 -14.74 16.64
C GLY A 203 11.41 -14.30 17.83
N SER A 204 10.88 -13.42 18.68
CA SER A 204 11.59 -12.97 19.89
C SER A 204 11.85 -14.10 20.87
N ARG A 205 10.97 -15.11 20.98
CA ARG A 205 11.18 -16.27 21.85
C ARG A 205 12.16 -17.29 21.29
N LEU A 206 12.18 -17.50 19.98
CA LEU A 206 13.02 -18.53 19.35
C LEU A 206 14.45 -18.03 19.07
N ALA A 207 14.59 -16.79 18.60
CA ALA A 207 15.85 -16.26 18.08
C ALA A 207 16.22 -14.88 18.65
N GLY A 208 15.50 -14.42 19.69
CA GLY A 208 15.78 -13.16 20.37
C GLY A 208 15.84 -11.99 19.39
N TYR A 209 16.98 -11.30 19.39
CA TYR A 209 17.27 -10.14 18.54
C TYR A 209 17.07 -10.41 17.04
N GLN A 210 17.65 -11.49 16.51
CA GLN A 210 17.56 -11.82 15.09
C GLN A 210 16.12 -12.18 14.68
N GLY A 211 15.37 -12.81 15.61
CA GLY A 211 13.97 -13.12 15.41
C GLY A 211 13.09 -11.89 15.28
N VAL A 212 13.38 -10.82 16.04
CA VAL A 212 12.65 -9.56 15.95
C VAL A 212 12.90 -8.85 14.62
N ILE A 213 14.15 -8.86 14.13
CA ILE A 213 14.50 -8.27 12.83
C ILE A 213 13.84 -9.05 11.67
N ALA A 214 13.90 -10.38 11.72
CA ALA A 214 13.30 -11.24 10.71
C ALA A 214 11.77 -11.26 10.76
N ALA A 215 11.16 -10.90 11.90
CA ALA A 215 9.71 -10.96 12.10
C ALA A 215 8.93 -10.17 11.04
N GLN A 216 9.43 -8.98 10.66
CA GLN A 216 8.77 -8.16 9.65
C GLN A 216 8.86 -8.81 8.26
N ALA A 217 10.03 -9.33 7.90
CA ALA A 217 10.22 -10.01 6.62
C ALA A 217 9.35 -11.27 6.50
N ILE A 218 9.24 -12.03 7.58
CA ILE A 218 8.37 -13.22 7.65
C ILE A 218 6.89 -12.82 7.58
N ALA A 219 6.48 -11.75 8.28
CA ALA A 219 5.11 -11.25 8.23
C ALA A 219 4.71 -10.79 6.82
N ASP A 220 5.62 -10.11 6.11
CA ASP A 220 5.42 -9.71 4.72
C ASP A 220 5.29 -10.93 3.80
N LEU A 221 6.11 -11.97 4.00
CA LEU A 221 6.03 -13.21 3.22
C LEU A 221 4.70 -13.94 3.43
N LEU A 222 4.28 -14.11 4.69
CA LEU A 222 2.99 -14.72 5.04
C LEU A 222 1.83 -13.91 4.46
N THR A 223 1.93 -12.58 4.50
CA THR A 223 0.89 -11.71 3.96
C THR A 223 0.86 -11.72 2.44
N ALA A 224 2.00 -11.88 1.77
CA ALA A 224 2.04 -12.09 0.33
C ALA A 224 1.32 -13.38 -0.08
N ILE A 225 1.45 -14.46 0.70
CA ILE A 225 0.68 -15.71 0.48
C ILE A 225 -0.82 -15.43 0.62
N VAL A 226 -1.24 -14.74 1.69
CA VAL A 226 -2.64 -14.34 1.90
C VAL A 226 -3.13 -13.44 0.75
N ALA A 227 -2.28 -12.54 0.24
CA ALA A 227 -2.60 -11.67 -0.90
C ALA A 227 -2.87 -12.48 -2.17
N VAL A 228 -2.06 -13.48 -2.46
CA VAL A 228 -2.28 -14.38 -3.61
C VAL A 228 -3.59 -15.16 -3.43
N ILE A 229 -3.85 -15.71 -2.25
CA ILE A 229 -5.09 -16.45 -1.96
C ILE A 229 -6.31 -15.54 -2.13
N LEU A 230 -6.31 -14.37 -1.50
CA LEU A 230 -7.40 -13.40 -1.62
C LEU A 230 -7.58 -12.94 -3.05
N PHE A 231 -6.49 -12.71 -3.80
CA PHE A 231 -6.58 -12.32 -5.21
C PHE A 231 -7.32 -13.39 -6.04
N VAL A 232 -7.03 -14.67 -5.80
CA VAL A 232 -7.70 -15.78 -6.50
C VAL A 232 -9.16 -15.92 -6.07
N VAL A 233 -9.47 -15.78 -4.78
CA VAL A 233 -10.82 -15.99 -4.22
C VAL A 233 -11.73 -14.80 -4.50
N MET A 234 -11.24 -13.58 -4.29
CA MET A 234 -12.04 -12.36 -4.40
C MET A 234 -12.05 -11.78 -5.80
N LEU A 235 -11.17 -12.15 -6.73
CA LEU A 235 -11.23 -11.69 -8.13
C LEU A 235 -11.30 -12.86 -9.13
N PRO A 236 -12.28 -13.78 -9.01
CA PRO A 236 -12.43 -14.89 -9.95
C PRO A 236 -12.75 -14.39 -11.38
N GLU A 237 -13.31 -13.18 -11.52
CA GLU A 237 -13.64 -12.57 -12.81
C GLU A 237 -12.37 -12.26 -13.64
N LEU A 238 -11.22 -12.06 -12.98
CA LEU A 238 -9.93 -11.91 -13.62
C LEU A 238 -9.32 -13.24 -14.08
N ARG A 239 -9.80 -14.38 -13.57
CA ARG A 239 -9.32 -15.71 -13.97
C ARG A 239 -10.07 -16.25 -15.20
N SER A 240 -11.31 -15.82 -15.42
CA SER A 240 -12.13 -16.33 -16.52
C SER A 240 -11.51 -16.03 -17.90
N ARG A 241 -10.79 -17.01 -18.45
CA ARG A 241 -10.58 -17.17 -19.90
C ARG A 241 -11.95 -17.41 -20.54
N LYS A 242 -12.76 -16.38 -20.72
CA LYS A 242 -13.70 -16.40 -21.85
C LYS A 242 -13.04 -15.62 -22.97
N ALA A 243 -12.10 -16.30 -23.63
CA ALA A 243 -11.96 -16.15 -25.06
C ALA A 243 -13.33 -16.51 -25.64
N ARG A 244 -14.04 -15.49 -26.10
CA ARG A 244 -15.03 -15.65 -27.16
C ARG A 244 -14.37 -15.14 -28.41
#